data_AF-A0A818RZF5-F1
#
_entry.id   AF-A0A818RZF5-F1
#
_cell.length_a   1.000
_cell.length_b   1.000
_cell.length_c   1.000
_cell.angle_alpha   90.00
_cell.angle_beta   90.00
_cell.angle_gamma   90.00
#
_symmetry.space_group_name_H-M   'P 1'
#
loop_
_entity.id
_entity.type
_entity.pdbx_description
1 polymer ?
#
loop_
_entity_poly.entity_id
_entity_poly.type
_entity_poly.pdbx_seq_one_letter_code
_entity_poly.pdbx_strand_id
1 'polypeptide(L)'
;MRILIIGGYGTFGSRLVRLLANESQLTLLIAGRSIKHAEELCNKLRGYAATTRALHFDRDNSNIEKELRIIQPDLLVDASGPFQSYTKDPYRVIKACLTTSINYLDLADGSTFVQGVSQFDAQAKKNNIYVLSGASTCPLLTAVVVRHLAKGLTRIHSIKGGIAPSPYADVGLNVIRAITSYSGQRVALVRRSQPTFSYALTETIRYTICPPGHLPLSNRRFSLVDVPDLKILPDLWPNIDSIWFGAGTVPEILHRILNGLAWLVRWRLIPSLTPFAPLFHWTTNVVRWGEHRGGMFVSIEGSDRDGQKQERSWHLLAEGDVGPFIPSMGIEGIVRRILVGKKPASGARAATMDLELQDYEKIFQKHAIYTGQYDSRSTNGFSESLSLYQQLLGQAWNYLPQSLQVLHSKNVVKVVGVAQVERGTNIISRCIAMLVGFPKSGKNVPVQVVFQRETNGELWTRTFANKSFSSWQTKGSGRSDRLLMEQFGPFTFGLALVTIAGKLHLIVRSWTLFGIRLPTCLSPHGDFYEFEHDGRFCFHVEIKHTLIGLIVRYHGWLMPTV
;
A
#
# COMPACT_ATOMS: atom_id res chain seq x y z
N MET A 1 -29.49 12.67 5.52
CA MET A 1 -28.44 13.16 6.44
C MET A 1 -27.68 14.31 5.79
N ARG A 2 -27.55 15.45 6.47
CA ARG A 2 -26.87 16.67 6.03
C ARG A 2 -25.44 16.70 6.58
N ILE A 3 -24.45 16.73 5.69
CA ILE A 3 -23.02 16.73 6.06
C ILE A 3 -22.41 18.07 5.67
N LEU A 4 -21.90 18.83 6.64
CA LEU A 4 -21.11 20.03 6.40
C LEU A 4 -19.63 19.66 6.24
N ILE A 5 -19.06 19.91 5.06
CA ILE A 5 -17.66 19.58 4.75
C ILE A 5 -16.88 20.90 4.63
N ILE A 6 -16.10 21.22 5.65
CA ILE A 6 -15.22 22.40 5.67
C ILE A 6 -13.95 22.08 4.88
N GLY A 7 -13.54 22.99 4.00
CA GLY A 7 -12.50 22.69 3.00
C GLY A 7 -13.02 21.73 1.93
N GLY A 8 -14.33 21.72 1.67
CA GLY A 8 -15.02 20.74 0.82
C GLY A 8 -14.61 20.76 -0.65
N TYR A 9 -13.98 21.83 -1.13
CA TYR A 9 -13.40 21.92 -2.48
C TYR A 9 -11.86 21.85 -2.48
N GLY A 10 -11.23 21.61 -1.32
CA GLY A 10 -9.80 21.36 -1.21
C GLY A 10 -9.42 19.95 -1.65
N THR A 11 -8.12 19.62 -1.56
CA THR A 11 -7.55 18.36 -2.04
C THR A 11 -8.26 17.11 -1.49
N PHE A 12 -8.46 17.00 -0.17
CA PHE A 12 -9.14 15.83 0.41
C PHE A 12 -10.65 15.99 0.54
N GLY A 13 -11.14 17.21 0.82
CA GLY A 13 -12.57 17.50 0.91
C GLY A 13 -13.30 17.20 -0.40
N SER A 14 -12.75 17.62 -1.54
CA SER A 14 -13.37 17.35 -2.85
C SER A 14 -13.39 15.86 -3.20
N ARG A 15 -12.38 15.10 -2.76
CA ARG A 15 -12.33 13.64 -2.92
C ARG A 15 -13.39 12.96 -2.06
N LEU A 16 -13.57 13.40 -0.80
CA LEU A 16 -14.64 12.90 0.06
C LEU A 16 -16.02 13.18 -0.56
N VAL A 17 -16.25 14.40 -1.05
CA VAL A 17 -17.49 14.77 -1.75
C VAL A 17 -17.75 13.83 -2.93
N ARG A 18 -16.74 13.53 -3.76
CA ARG A 18 -16.87 12.62 -4.90
C ARG A 18 -17.15 11.17 -4.49
N LEU A 19 -16.52 10.67 -3.42
CA LEU A 19 -16.78 9.33 -2.88
C LEU A 19 -18.23 9.18 -2.38
N LEU A 20 -18.81 10.27 -1.86
CA LEU A 20 -20.17 10.30 -1.32
C LEU A 20 -21.23 10.76 -2.33
N ALA A 21 -20.85 11.17 -3.54
CA ALA A 21 -21.76 11.79 -4.49
C ALA A 21 -22.88 10.85 -4.96
N ASN A 22 -22.65 9.54 -4.95
CA ASN A 22 -23.66 8.55 -5.36
C ASN A 22 -24.62 8.11 -4.23
N GLU A 23 -24.56 8.73 -3.06
CA GLU A 23 -25.44 8.38 -1.93
C GLU A 23 -26.68 9.29 -1.88
N SER A 24 -27.82 8.80 -2.36
CA SER A 24 -29.08 9.57 -2.42
C SER A 24 -29.63 10.05 -1.08
N GLN A 25 -29.23 9.39 0.01
CA GLN A 25 -29.63 9.76 1.38
C GLN A 25 -28.88 10.98 1.93
N LEU A 26 -27.91 11.51 1.18
CA LEU A 26 -27.02 12.58 1.62
C LEU A 26 -27.38 13.93 1.02
N THR A 27 -27.25 14.96 1.87
CA THR A 27 -27.12 16.35 1.44
C THR A 27 -25.73 16.85 1.82
N LEU A 28 -24.87 17.05 0.82
CA LEU A 28 -23.50 17.49 0.98
C LEU A 28 -23.44 19.02 0.95
N LEU A 29 -23.15 19.63 2.10
CA LEU A 29 -22.95 21.07 2.23
C LEU A 29 -21.45 21.35 2.05
N ILE A 30 -21.07 21.75 0.84
CA ILE A 30 -19.67 21.98 0.45
C ILE A 30 -19.28 23.38 0.87
N ALA A 31 -18.34 23.50 1.82
CA ALA A 31 -18.06 24.78 2.45
C ALA A 31 -16.56 25.14 2.52
N GLY A 32 -16.30 26.45 2.50
CA GLY A 32 -14.97 27.03 2.70
C GLY A 32 -14.99 28.56 2.52
N ARG A 33 -13.81 29.18 2.52
CA ARG A 33 -13.62 30.65 2.38
C ARG A 33 -14.08 31.24 1.03
N SER A 34 -14.24 30.41 0.00
CA SER A 34 -14.64 30.85 -1.33
C SER A 34 -15.90 30.13 -1.77
N ILE A 35 -17.03 30.85 -1.72
CA ILE A 35 -18.32 30.34 -2.19
C ILE A 35 -18.26 29.92 -3.67
N LYS A 36 -17.56 30.69 -4.51
CA LYS A 36 -17.38 30.41 -5.94
C LYS A 36 -16.81 29.00 -6.20
N HIS A 37 -15.76 28.62 -5.49
CA HIS A 37 -15.16 27.28 -5.66
C HIS A 37 -16.10 26.17 -5.18
N ALA A 38 -16.90 26.43 -4.14
CA ALA A 38 -17.93 25.49 -3.69
C ALA A 38 -19.04 25.33 -4.73
N GLU A 39 -19.49 26.42 -5.36
CA GLU A 39 -20.49 26.41 -6.44
C GLU A 39 -19.98 25.68 -7.68
N GLU A 40 -18.73 25.92 -8.08
CA GLU A 40 -18.08 25.20 -9.20
C GLU A 40 -18.06 23.68 -8.96
N LEU A 41 -17.75 23.24 -7.74
CA LEU A 41 -17.77 21.82 -7.41
C LEU A 41 -19.20 21.27 -7.39
N CYS A 42 -20.18 21.99 -6.83
CA CYS A 42 -21.59 21.59 -6.89
C CYS A 42 -22.07 21.44 -8.35
N ASN A 43 -21.68 22.36 -9.23
CA ASN A 43 -22.04 22.31 -10.65
C ASN A 43 -21.47 21.07 -11.36
N LYS A 44 -20.22 20.68 -11.02
CA LYS A 44 -19.60 19.44 -11.53
C LYS A 44 -20.27 18.16 -11.04
N LEU A 45 -21.07 18.24 -9.97
CA LEU A 45 -21.76 17.11 -9.35
C LEU A 45 -23.25 17.07 -9.70
N ARG A 46 -23.74 17.95 -10.58
CA ARG A 46 -25.12 17.86 -11.08
C ARG A 46 -25.34 16.51 -11.77
N GLY A 47 -26.44 15.84 -11.41
CA GLY A 47 -26.79 14.51 -11.93
C GLY A 47 -26.30 13.33 -11.09
N TYR A 48 -25.46 13.57 -10.07
CA TYR A 48 -25.18 12.57 -9.04
C TYR A 48 -26.35 12.45 -8.05
N ALA A 49 -26.41 11.31 -7.35
CA ALA A 49 -27.57 10.98 -6.51
C ALA A 49 -27.67 11.85 -5.23
N ALA A 50 -26.55 12.28 -4.65
CA ALA A 50 -26.53 13.12 -3.47
C ALA A 50 -26.89 14.58 -3.81
N THR A 51 -27.68 15.22 -2.95
CA THR A 51 -27.98 16.65 -3.09
C THR A 51 -26.76 17.47 -2.65
N THR A 52 -26.30 18.41 -3.47
CA THR A 52 -25.16 19.29 -3.13
C THR A 52 -25.59 20.74 -2.95
N ARG A 53 -25.05 21.43 -1.93
CA ARG A 53 -25.25 22.86 -1.72
C ARG A 53 -23.94 23.54 -1.36
N ALA A 54 -23.61 24.62 -2.06
CA ALA A 54 -22.45 25.46 -1.76
C ALA A 54 -22.75 26.38 -0.56
N LEU A 55 -21.78 26.53 0.34
CA LEU A 55 -21.83 27.45 1.47
C LEU A 55 -20.50 28.19 1.63
N HIS A 56 -20.57 29.44 2.06
CA HIS A 56 -19.42 30.12 2.64
C HIS A 56 -19.31 29.70 4.09
N PHE A 57 -18.12 29.28 4.51
CA PHE A 57 -17.83 28.96 5.91
C PHE A 57 -16.35 29.17 6.16
N ASP A 58 -16.03 30.05 7.10
CA ASP A 58 -14.66 30.26 7.53
C ASP A 58 -14.46 29.69 8.93
N ARG A 59 -13.58 28.69 9.04
CA ARG A 59 -13.19 28.10 10.32
C ARG A 59 -12.51 29.11 11.25
N ASP A 60 -12.01 30.20 10.68
CA ASP A 60 -11.34 31.26 11.42
C ASP A 60 -12.31 32.36 11.91
N ASN A 61 -13.60 32.26 11.59
CA ASN A 61 -14.63 33.17 12.09
C ASN A 61 -14.77 33.07 13.63
N SER A 62 -15.03 34.20 14.28
CA SER A 62 -15.33 34.26 15.72
C SER A 62 -16.73 33.76 16.06
N ASN A 63 -17.66 33.74 15.10
CA ASN A 63 -19.09 33.42 15.32
C ASN A 63 -19.53 32.06 14.75
N ILE A 64 -18.62 31.07 14.69
CA ILE A 64 -18.89 29.73 14.11
C ILE A 64 -20.13 29.07 14.73
N GLU A 65 -20.34 29.20 16.04
CA GLU A 65 -21.51 28.62 16.71
C GLU A 65 -22.83 29.14 16.15
N LYS A 66 -22.90 30.44 15.82
CA LYS A 66 -24.09 31.06 15.22
C LYS A 66 -24.34 30.51 13.81
N GLU A 67 -23.29 30.39 13.00
CA GLU A 67 -23.39 29.79 11.67
C GLU A 67 -23.86 28.33 11.75
N LEU A 68 -23.30 27.53 12.67
CA LEU A 68 -23.71 26.14 12.87
C LEU A 68 -25.17 25.99 13.32
N ARG A 69 -25.67 26.89 14.19
CA ARG A 69 -27.09 26.93 14.59
C ARG A 69 -28.02 27.27 13.42
N ILE A 70 -27.56 28.02 12.43
CA ILE A 70 -28.34 28.34 11.22
C ILE A 70 -28.28 27.18 10.22
N ILE A 71 -27.09 26.58 10.04
CA ILE A 71 -26.90 25.50 9.07
C ILE A 71 -27.57 24.21 9.54
N GLN A 72 -27.48 23.88 10.83
CA GLN A 72 -27.98 22.65 11.46
C GLN A 72 -27.59 21.36 10.68
N PRO A 73 -26.28 21.08 10.48
CA PRO A 73 -25.84 19.81 9.91
C PRO A 73 -25.97 18.66 10.93
N ASP A 74 -26.21 17.44 10.44
CA ASP A 74 -26.20 16.23 11.27
C ASP A 74 -24.77 15.81 11.64
N LEU A 75 -23.82 16.15 10.76
CA LEU A 75 -22.40 15.82 10.85
C LEU A 75 -21.56 16.94 10.24
N LEU A 76 -20.50 17.33 10.92
CA LEU A 76 -19.46 18.20 10.43
C LEU A 76 -18.18 17.41 10.14
N VAL A 77 -17.60 17.60 8.96
CA VAL A 77 -16.32 17.04 8.54
C VAL A 77 -15.32 18.18 8.32
N ASP A 78 -14.23 18.19 9.09
CA ASP A 78 -13.13 19.13 8.89
C ASP A 78 -12.05 18.54 7.97
N ALA A 79 -12.00 19.04 6.74
CA ALA A 79 -10.96 18.74 5.75
C ALA A 79 -10.06 19.96 5.45
N SER A 80 -10.00 20.94 6.36
CA SER A 80 -9.39 22.26 6.15
C SER A 80 -7.95 22.40 6.67
N GLY A 81 -7.16 21.32 6.66
CA GLY A 81 -5.76 21.28 7.11
C GLY A 81 -4.82 22.28 6.42
N PRO A 82 -3.54 22.38 6.84
CA PRO A 82 -2.81 21.43 7.68
C PRO A 82 -3.04 21.66 9.18
N PHE A 83 -3.26 20.58 9.92
CA PHE A 83 -3.62 20.62 11.35
C PHE A 83 -2.43 21.03 12.24
N GLN A 84 -1.20 20.86 11.76
CA GLN A 84 0.05 21.25 12.42
C GLN A 84 0.18 22.78 12.53
N SER A 85 -0.53 23.55 11.70
CA SER A 85 -0.45 25.02 11.69
C SER A 85 -1.48 25.70 12.59
N TYR A 86 -2.32 24.95 13.30
CA TYR A 86 -3.34 25.53 14.16
C TYR A 86 -2.75 25.96 15.51
N THR A 87 -2.37 27.23 15.65
CA THR A 87 -1.59 27.70 16.81
C THR A 87 -2.38 28.43 17.89
N LYS A 88 -3.45 29.17 17.56
CA LYS A 88 -4.20 29.99 18.55
C LYS A 88 -5.28 29.21 19.28
N ASP A 89 -6.22 28.64 18.53
CA ASP A 89 -7.27 27.76 19.09
C ASP A 89 -7.48 26.56 18.16
N PRO A 90 -6.65 25.51 18.31
CA PRO A 90 -6.67 24.38 17.40
C PRO A 90 -8.03 23.68 17.36
N TYR A 91 -8.71 23.59 18.50
CA TYR A 91 -9.94 22.81 18.67
C TYR A 91 -11.21 23.66 18.55
N ARG A 92 -11.14 24.89 18.05
CA ARG A 92 -12.30 25.78 17.93
C ARG A 92 -13.51 25.16 17.24
N VAL A 93 -13.30 24.43 16.15
CA VAL A 93 -14.40 23.77 15.43
C VAL A 93 -15.01 22.65 16.28
N ILE A 94 -14.20 21.88 17.00
CA ILE A 94 -14.67 20.87 17.96
C ILE A 94 -15.48 21.52 19.09
N LYS A 95 -14.97 22.62 19.67
CA LYS A 95 -15.68 23.38 20.71
C LYS A 95 -17.04 23.86 20.22
N ALA A 96 -17.11 24.42 19.02
CA ALA A 96 -18.38 24.86 18.44
C ALA A 96 -19.36 23.70 18.19
N CYS A 97 -18.85 22.54 17.75
CA CYS A 97 -19.66 21.32 17.60
C CYS A 97 -20.19 20.82 18.95
N LEU A 98 -19.39 20.87 20.01
CA LEU A 98 -19.82 20.54 21.37
C LEU A 98 -20.94 21.49 21.82
N THR A 99 -20.77 22.81 21.67
CA THR A 99 -21.80 23.81 22.05
C THR A 99 -23.11 23.61 21.30
N THR A 100 -23.05 23.14 20.04
CA THR A 100 -24.22 22.99 19.16
C THR A 100 -24.74 21.55 19.07
N SER A 101 -24.13 20.61 19.78
CA SER A 101 -24.46 19.17 19.75
C SER A 101 -24.45 18.57 18.33
N ILE A 102 -23.42 18.92 17.55
CA ILE A 102 -23.19 18.42 16.19
C ILE A 102 -22.07 17.36 16.22
N ASN A 103 -22.26 16.24 15.54
CA ASN A 103 -21.21 15.21 15.43
C ASN A 103 -20.03 15.72 14.59
N TYR A 104 -18.82 15.29 14.92
CA TYR A 104 -17.60 15.79 14.30
C TYR A 104 -16.68 14.66 13.82
N LEU A 105 -16.16 14.81 12.61
CA LEU A 105 -15.06 14.01 12.04
C LEU A 105 -14.00 14.92 11.43
N ASP A 106 -12.75 14.47 11.41
CA ASP A 106 -11.67 15.15 10.66
C ASP A 106 -10.71 14.17 9.97
N LEU A 107 -9.90 14.70 9.06
CA LEU A 107 -8.83 13.99 8.36
C LEU A 107 -7.44 14.29 8.93
N ALA A 108 -7.35 14.64 10.23
CA ALA A 108 -6.13 15.15 10.82
C ALA A 108 -4.97 14.14 10.76
N ASP A 109 -3.83 14.63 10.27
CA ASP A 109 -2.54 13.95 10.24
C ASP A 109 -1.54 14.55 11.25
N GLY A 110 -1.99 15.53 12.04
CA GLY A 110 -1.18 16.16 13.09
C GLY A 110 -1.22 15.36 14.39
N SER A 111 -0.12 14.72 14.75
CA SER A 111 -0.03 13.84 15.93
C SER A 111 -0.49 14.50 17.24
N THR A 112 -0.11 15.76 17.47
CA THR A 112 -0.52 16.52 18.67
C THR A 112 -2.00 16.88 18.66
N PHE A 113 -2.56 17.20 17.48
CA PHE A 113 -3.98 17.51 17.34
C PHE A 113 -4.83 16.28 17.65
N VAL A 114 -4.54 15.14 17.01
CA VAL A 114 -5.30 13.90 17.19
C VAL A 114 -5.24 13.41 18.64
N GLN A 115 -4.07 13.44 19.27
CA GLN A 115 -3.90 13.03 20.67
C GLN A 115 -4.71 13.90 21.64
N GLY A 116 -4.74 15.22 21.41
CA GLY A 116 -5.41 16.16 22.30
C GLY A 116 -6.93 16.17 22.19
N VAL A 117 -7.55 15.49 21.21
CA VAL A 117 -9.02 15.42 21.11
C VAL A 117 -9.67 14.69 22.28
N SER A 118 -8.95 13.76 22.92
CA SER A 118 -9.44 13.00 24.08
C SER A 118 -9.87 13.87 25.27
N GLN A 119 -9.33 15.09 25.39
CA GLN A 119 -9.71 16.04 26.45
C GLN A 119 -11.20 16.44 26.42
N PHE A 120 -11.87 16.26 25.28
CA PHE A 120 -13.29 16.62 25.09
C PHE A 120 -14.25 15.44 25.33
N ASP A 121 -13.76 14.27 25.75
CA ASP A 121 -14.54 13.03 25.79
C ASP A 121 -15.75 13.11 26.73
N ALA A 122 -15.53 13.61 27.96
CA ALA A 122 -16.61 13.77 28.94
C ALA A 122 -17.73 14.68 28.44
N GLN A 123 -17.37 15.79 27.79
CA GLN A 123 -18.34 16.75 27.25
C GLN A 123 -19.08 16.16 26.03
N ALA A 124 -18.40 15.46 25.14
CA ALA A 124 -19.01 14.80 23.99
C ALA A 124 -20.01 13.72 24.42
N LYS A 125 -19.65 12.90 25.43
CA LYS A 125 -20.56 11.91 26.04
C LYS A 125 -21.79 12.56 26.65
N LYS A 126 -21.61 13.64 27.43
CA LYS A 126 -22.71 14.40 28.03
C LYS A 126 -23.69 14.93 26.98
N ASN A 127 -23.18 15.39 25.84
CA ASN A 127 -23.99 15.92 24.74
C ASN A 127 -24.50 14.82 23.78
N ASN A 128 -24.18 13.55 24.06
CA ASN A 128 -24.53 12.40 23.22
C ASN A 128 -24.10 12.54 21.74
N ILE A 129 -22.89 13.08 21.52
CA ILE A 129 -22.28 13.20 20.19
C ILE A 129 -20.95 12.45 20.14
N TYR A 130 -20.51 12.12 18.93
CA TYR A 130 -19.15 11.63 18.69
C TYR A 130 -18.27 12.72 18.06
N VAL A 131 -17.01 12.76 18.49
CA VAL A 131 -15.95 13.62 17.98
C VAL A 131 -14.76 12.72 17.65
N LEU A 132 -14.58 12.37 16.37
CA LEU A 132 -13.53 11.43 15.96
C LEU A 132 -12.47 12.12 15.13
N SER A 133 -11.22 12.06 15.59
CA SER A 133 -10.09 12.67 14.91
C SER A 133 -9.20 11.66 14.20
N GLY A 134 -8.59 12.08 13.10
CA GLY A 134 -7.73 11.24 12.29
C GLY A 134 -8.49 10.11 11.59
N ALA A 135 -9.67 10.38 11.05
CA ALA A 135 -10.45 9.43 10.25
C ALA A 135 -9.87 9.26 8.82
N SER A 136 -8.56 9.05 8.75
CA SER A 136 -7.73 9.05 7.54
C SER A 136 -6.92 7.76 7.42
N THR A 137 -5.95 7.69 6.51
CA THR A 137 -5.02 6.55 6.42
C THR A 137 -4.27 6.35 7.74
N CYS A 138 -3.77 7.45 8.30
CA CYS A 138 -3.02 7.52 9.55
C CYS A 138 -3.84 8.38 10.55
N PRO A 139 -4.32 7.85 11.69
CA PRO A 139 -4.09 6.51 12.23
C PRO A 139 -5.19 5.47 11.92
N LEU A 140 -6.32 5.83 11.31
CA LEU A 140 -7.48 4.92 11.22
C LEU A 140 -7.22 3.66 10.40
N LEU A 141 -6.84 3.76 9.12
CA LEU A 141 -6.58 2.56 8.30
C LEU A 141 -5.45 1.71 8.89
N THR A 142 -4.37 2.33 9.38
CA THR A 142 -3.29 1.58 10.06
C THR A 142 -3.81 0.81 11.26
N ALA A 143 -4.59 1.45 12.15
CA ALA A 143 -5.12 0.78 13.34
C ALA A 143 -6.04 -0.40 12.99
N VAL A 144 -6.87 -0.24 11.95
CA VAL A 144 -7.70 -1.33 11.40
C VAL A 144 -6.84 -2.51 10.96
N VAL A 145 -5.78 -2.23 10.19
CA VAL A 145 -4.89 -3.27 9.68
C VAL A 145 -4.10 -3.93 10.81
N VAL A 146 -3.58 -3.18 11.78
CA VAL A 146 -2.88 -3.76 12.94
C VAL A 146 -3.82 -4.66 13.74
N ARG A 147 -5.06 -4.23 14.02
CA ARG A 147 -6.06 -5.09 14.70
C ARG A 147 -6.32 -6.38 13.93
N HIS A 148 -6.47 -6.30 12.61
CA HIS A 148 -6.68 -7.47 11.77
C HIS A 148 -5.48 -8.43 11.82
N LEU A 149 -4.26 -7.92 11.66
CA LEU A 149 -3.04 -8.71 11.71
C LEU A 149 -2.79 -9.31 13.11
N ALA A 150 -3.19 -8.61 14.17
CA ALA A 150 -2.99 -9.02 15.56
C ALA A 150 -3.90 -10.17 16.03
N LYS A 151 -4.90 -10.58 15.22
CA LYS A 151 -5.81 -11.68 15.57
C LYS A 151 -5.03 -12.96 15.89
N GLY A 152 -5.24 -13.50 17.09
CA GLY A 152 -4.56 -14.70 17.57
C GLY A 152 -3.16 -14.48 18.17
N LEU A 153 -2.66 -13.24 18.19
CA LEU A 153 -1.43 -12.89 18.92
C LEU A 153 -1.77 -12.56 20.38
N THR A 154 -0.87 -12.92 21.28
CA THR A 154 -0.94 -12.54 22.71
C THR A 154 -0.20 -11.24 22.97
N ARG A 155 0.86 -10.96 22.19
CA ARG A 155 1.67 -9.74 22.29
C ARG A 155 2.12 -9.28 20.91
N ILE A 156 2.07 -7.98 20.69
CA ILE A 156 2.70 -7.31 19.55
C ILE A 156 4.03 -6.73 20.04
N HIS A 157 5.13 -7.11 19.39
CA HIS A 157 6.49 -6.63 19.69
C HIS A 157 6.83 -5.41 18.84
N SER A 158 6.52 -5.43 17.55
CA SER A 158 6.80 -4.29 16.68
C SER A 158 5.69 -4.02 15.67
N ILE A 159 5.50 -2.73 15.33
CA ILE A 159 4.66 -2.27 14.23
C ILE A 159 5.55 -1.43 13.30
N LYS A 160 5.57 -1.79 12.03
CA LYS A 160 6.23 -1.03 10.96
C LYS A 160 5.19 -0.69 9.90
N GLY A 161 5.19 0.52 9.39
CA GLY A 161 4.32 0.89 8.28
C GLY A 161 4.95 1.91 7.36
N GLY A 162 4.34 2.07 6.20
CA GLY A 162 4.69 3.19 5.36
C GLY A 162 3.79 3.39 4.16
N ILE A 163 3.74 4.63 3.70
CA ILE A 163 2.94 5.07 2.56
C ILE A 163 3.88 5.52 1.44
N ALA A 164 3.60 5.06 0.24
CA ALA A 164 4.38 5.35 -0.95
C ALA A 164 3.46 5.93 -2.03
N PRO A 165 3.33 7.27 -2.12
CA PRO A 165 2.45 7.87 -3.13
C PRO A 165 2.96 7.58 -4.55
N SER A 166 2.05 7.71 -5.53
CA SER A 166 2.44 7.74 -6.94
C SER A 166 3.28 8.98 -7.24
N PRO A 167 4.27 8.92 -8.15
CA PRO A 167 4.97 10.13 -8.65
C PRO A 167 4.01 11.12 -9.32
N TYR A 168 2.85 10.68 -9.80
CA TYR A 168 1.84 11.53 -10.45
C TYR A 168 0.70 11.94 -9.52
N ALA A 169 0.72 11.49 -8.26
CA ALA A 169 -0.31 11.86 -7.28
C ALA A 169 -0.31 13.38 -7.08
N ASP A 170 -1.50 13.97 -7.12
CA ASP A 170 -1.70 15.37 -6.73
C ASP A 170 -1.63 15.52 -5.21
N VAL A 171 -0.42 15.78 -4.72
CA VAL A 171 -0.09 16.03 -3.33
C VAL A 171 -0.17 17.55 -3.11
N GLY A 172 -1.34 18.03 -2.72
CA GLY A 172 -1.60 19.47 -2.54
C GLY A 172 -0.61 20.15 -1.58
N LEU A 173 -0.41 21.46 -1.78
CA LEU A 173 0.57 22.27 -1.03
C LEU A 173 0.51 22.12 0.49
N ASN A 174 -0.66 21.89 1.07
CA ASN A 174 -0.81 21.71 2.52
C ASN A 174 -0.10 20.44 3.03
N VAL A 175 -0.07 19.37 2.24
CA VAL A 175 0.67 18.15 2.58
C VAL A 175 2.17 18.41 2.50
N ILE A 176 2.64 19.11 1.47
CA ILE A 176 4.05 19.51 1.35
C ILE A 176 4.45 20.40 2.54
N ARG A 177 3.62 21.37 2.92
CA ARG A 177 3.84 22.21 4.11
C ARG A 177 3.96 21.39 5.38
N ALA A 178 3.05 20.42 5.59
CA ALA A 178 3.13 19.50 6.72
C ALA A 178 4.48 18.76 6.74
N ILE A 179 4.88 18.14 5.62
CA ILE A 179 6.16 17.42 5.50
C ILE A 179 7.34 18.34 5.82
N THR A 180 7.39 19.53 5.22
CA THR A 180 8.50 20.49 5.43
C THR A 180 8.56 21.02 6.85
N SER A 181 7.43 21.08 7.57
CA SER A 181 7.38 21.60 8.94
C SER A 181 8.08 20.71 9.95
N TYR A 182 7.94 19.38 9.82
CA TYR A 182 8.58 18.41 10.71
C TYR A 182 9.91 17.88 10.17
N SER A 183 10.29 18.16 8.91
CA SER A 183 11.53 17.66 8.30
C SER A 183 12.77 18.02 9.13
N GLY A 184 13.52 17.01 9.57
CA GLY A 184 14.70 17.19 10.44
C GLY A 184 14.40 17.56 11.90
N GLN A 185 13.12 17.71 12.26
CA GLN A 185 12.67 17.95 13.63
C GLN A 185 12.56 16.64 14.43
N ARG A 186 12.47 16.77 15.76
CA ARG A 186 12.28 15.63 16.67
C ARG A 186 10.88 15.05 16.51
N VAL A 187 10.81 13.73 16.40
CA VAL A 187 9.56 12.94 16.34
C VAL A 187 9.53 12.00 17.53
N ALA A 188 8.45 12.05 18.32
CA ALA A 188 8.24 11.15 19.44
C ALA A 188 7.77 9.77 18.92
N LEU A 189 8.34 8.69 19.46
CA LEU A 189 7.98 7.30 19.12
C LEU A 189 8.35 6.36 20.27
N VAL A 190 7.87 5.12 20.20
CA VAL A 190 8.25 4.05 21.14
C VAL A 190 9.37 3.20 20.53
N ARG A 191 10.44 2.95 21.31
CA ARG A 191 11.53 2.04 20.95
C ARG A 191 12.09 1.37 22.21
N ARG A 192 12.35 0.06 22.14
CA ARG A 192 12.70 -0.78 23.30
C ARG A 192 11.71 -0.61 24.46
N SER A 193 10.42 -0.56 24.10
CA SER A 193 9.28 -0.42 25.03
C SER A 193 9.31 0.86 25.86
N GLN A 194 10.06 1.88 25.42
CA GLN A 194 10.20 3.17 26.09
C GLN A 194 9.87 4.33 25.14
N PRO A 195 9.20 5.38 25.62
CA PRO A 195 9.06 6.63 24.88
C PRO A 195 10.43 7.24 24.59
N THR A 196 10.70 7.56 23.33
CA THR A 196 11.95 8.19 22.90
C THR A 196 11.71 9.16 21.74
N PHE A 197 12.78 9.73 21.21
CA PHE A 197 12.73 10.60 20.05
C PHE A 197 13.68 10.15 18.96
N SER A 198 13.25 10.32 17.72
CA SER A 198 14.12 10.30 16.54
C SER A 198 13.94 11.58 15.74
N TYR A 199 14.48 11.65 14.53
CA TYR A 199 14.44 12.84 13.68
C TYR A 199 13.82 12.51 12.33
N ALA A 200 12.77 13.23 11.96
CA ALA A 200 12.03 12.97 10.74
C ALA A 200 12.93 13.09 9.51
N LEU A 201 12.72 12.19 8.55
CA LEU A 201 13.43 12.09 7.28
C LEU A 201 14.94 11.84 7.41
N THR A 202 15.46 11.49 8.59
CA THR A 202 16.88 11.14 8.76
C THR A 202 17.10 9.63 8.92
N GLU A 203 16.14 8.91 9.50
CA GLU A 203 16.13 7.44 9.54
C GLU A 203 15.40 6.87 8.33
N THR A 204 15.98 5.84 7.70
CA THR A 204 15.42 5.27 6.47
C THR A 204 15.49 3.75 6.44
N ILE A 205 14.49 3.11 5.85
CA ILE A 205 14.46 1.68 5.55
C ILE A 205 14.20 1.44 4.06
N ARG A 206 14.38 0.21 3.61
CA ARG A 206 13.91 -0.25 2.30
C ARG A 206 12.82 -1.28 2.46
N TYR A 207 11.79 -1.17 1.63
CA TYR A 207 10.65 -2.08 1.67
C TYR A 207 10.03 -2.22 0.28
N THR A 208 9.52 -3.41 -0.03
CA THR A 208 8.75 -3.69 -1.25
C THR A 208 7.28 -3.84 -0.89
N ILE A 209 6.42 -2.95 -1.41
CA ILE A 209 4.97 -3.08 -1.28
C ILE A 209 4.48 -4.02 -2.38
N CYS A 210 3.83 -5.10 -1.97
CA CYS A 210 3.40 -6.16 -2.86
C CYS A 210 2.12 -6.80 -2.32
N PRO A 211 0.92 -6.38 -2.74
CA PRO A 211 -0.25 -7.20 -2.50
C PRO A 211 -0.05 -8.59 -3.15
N PRO A 212 -0.30 -9.69 -2.42
CA PRO A 212 -0.32 -11.05 -2.93
C PRO A 212 -0.93 -11.17 -4.34
N GLY A 213 -0.21 -11.78 -5.28
CA GLY A 213 -0.70 -12.01 -6.65
C GLY A 213 -0.77 -10.77 -7.54
N HIS A 214 -0.26 -9.61 -7.10
CA HIS A 214 -0.19 -8.40 -7.91
C HIS A 214 1.25 -7.98 -8.17
N LEU A 215 1.46 -7.23 -9.26
CA LEU A 215 2.79 -6.75 -9.64
C LEU A 215 3.33 -5.77 -8.57
N PRO A 216 4.42 -6.09 -7.86
CA PRO A 216 4.95 -5.27 -6.78
C PRO A 216 5.38 -3.88 -7.25
N LEU A 217 5.31 -2.91 -6.34
CA LEU A 217 6.04 -1.67 -6.53
C LEU A 217 7.54 -1.96 -6.53
N SER A 218 8.31 -1.22 -7.32
CA SER A 218 9.78 -1.24 -7.21
C SER A 218 10.19 -0.97 -5.77
N ASN A 219 11.16 -1.71 -5.23
CA ASN A 219 11.66 -1.54 -3.87
C ASN A 219 11.96 -0.06 -3.59
N ARG A 220 11.35 0.50 -2.55
CA ARG A 220 11.44 1.94 -2.25
C ARG A 220 12.22 2.19 -0.98
N ARG A 221 12.89 3.34 -0.95
CA ARG A 221 13.41 3.92 0.29
C ARG A 221 12.27 4.65 1.01
N PHE A 222 12.01 4.28 2.25
CA PHE A 222 11.09 4.98 3.14
C PHE A 222 11.88 5.73 4.20
N SER A 223 11.42 6.92 4.57
CA SER A 223 12.02 7.71 5.65
C SER A 223 11.00 7.98 6.75
N LEU A 224 11.44 7.97 8.00
CA LEU A 224 10.60 8.22 9.17
C LEU A 224 9.85 9.56 9.03
N VAL A 225 8.55 9.58 9.30
CA VAL A 225 7.72 10.79 9.26
C VAL A 225 6.95 10.98 10.57
N ASP A 226 6.57 12.21 10.89
CA ASP A 226 5.66 12.47 12.00
C ASP A 226 4.22 12.21 11.55
N VAL A 227 3.64 11.11 12.05
CA VAL A 227 2.24 10.73 11.82
C VAL A 227 1.59 10.33 13.16
N PRO A 228 0.25 10.47 13.30
CA PRO A 228 -0.43 10.19 14.56
C PRO A 228 -0.20 8.77 15.07
N ASP A 229 -0.01 7.81 14.17
CA ASP A 229 0.24 6.40 14.46
C ASP A 229 1.37 6.18 15.48
N LEU A 230 2.42 7.00 15.43
CA LEU A 230 3.56 6.91 16.35
C LEU A 230 3.19 7.19 17.81
N LYS A 231 2.09 7.91 18.03
CA LYS A 231 1.59 8.30 19.36
C LYS A 231 0.30 7.60 19.75
N ILE A 232 -0.59 7.31 18.79
CA ILE A 232 -1.92 6.75 19.05
C ILE A 232 -1.91 5.22 19.14
N LEU A 233 -1.09 4.53 18.35
CA LEU A 233 -1.05 3.06 18.41
C LEU A 233 -0.47 2.51 19.74
N PRO A 234 0.52 3.15 20.41
CA PRO A 234 0.94 2.75 21.75
C PRO A 234 -0.21 2.72 22.78
N ASP A 235 -1.21 3.61 22.65
CA ASP A 235 -2.37 3.62 23.56
C ASP A 235 -3.25 2.37 23.38
N LEU A 236 -3.31 1.82 22.15
CA LEU A 236 -4.03 0.59 21.83
C LEU A 236 -3.23 -0.67 22.17
N TRP A 237 -1.89 -0.59 22.12
CA TRP A 237 -0.98 -1.70 22.41
C TRP A 237 0.17 -1.23 23.33
N PRO A 238 -0.07 -1.10 24.64
CA PRO A 238 0.88 -0.48 25.59
C PRO A 238 2.18 -1.26 25.77
N ASN A 239 2.18 -2.56 25.50
CA ASN A 239 3.34 -3.45 25.68
C ASN A 239 4.18 -3.61 24.40
N ILE A 240 4.05 -2.69 23.44
CA ILE A 240 4.80 -2.72 22.19
C ILE A 240 6.26 -2.28 22.40
N ASP A 241 7.19 -2.97 21.76
CA ASP A 241 8.60 -2.66 21.90
C ASP A 241 9.05 -1.58 20.93
N SER A 242 8.52 -1.55 19.71
CA SER A 242 8.88 -0.50 18.74
C SER A 242 7.80 -0.18 17.72
N ILE A 243 7.71 1.10 17.35
CA ILE A 243 6.88 1.58 16.25
C ILE A 243 7.71 2.40 15.28
N TRP A 244 7.53 2.14 13.99
CA TRP A 244 8.16 2.92 12.92
C TRP A 244 7.17 3.15 11.79
N PHE A 245 7.04 4.39 11.32
CA PHE A 245 6.19 4.71 10.18
C PHE A 245 6.89 5.68 9.24
N GLY A 246 6.85 5.40 7.94
CA GLY A 246 7.61 6.16 6.96
C GLY A 246 6.86 6.52 5.68
N ALA A 247 7.40 7.50 4.96
CA ALA A 247 6.95 7.85 3.62
C ALA A 247 8.02 7.46 2.59
N GLY A 248 7.59 6.90 1.45
CA GLY A 248 8.45 6.42 0.36
C GLY A 248 8.12 7.10 -0.97
N THR A 249 8.61 8.33 -1.17
CA THR A 249 8.36 9.10 -2.39
C THR A 249 9.31 8.73 -3.52
N VAL A 250 8.81 8.87 -4.73
CA VAL A 250 9.58 8.83 -5.97
C VAL A 250 9.43 10.17 -6.69
N PRO A 251 10.47 10.63 -7.41
CA PRO A 251 11.77 9.97 -7.62
C PRO A 251 12.67 9.85 -6.38
N GLU A 252 13.39 8.73 -6.26
CA GLU A 252 14.27 8.46 -5.09
C GLU A 252 15.35 9.54 -4.91
N ILE A 253 15.79 10.18 -6.00
CA ILE A 253 16.77 11.26 -5.94
C ILE A 253 16.24 12.49 -5.19
N LEU A 254 14.99 12.91 -5.44
CA LEU A 254 14.37 14.03 -4.74
C LEU A 254 14.19 13.71 -3.25
N HIS A 255 13.81 12.46 -2.96
CA HIS A 255 13.71 11.98 -1.58
C HIS A 255 15.06 12.05 -0.86
N ARG A 256 16.15 11.62 -1.51
CA ARG A 256 17.51 11.71 -0.95
C ARG A 256 17.96 13.15 -0.70
N ILE A 257 17.62 14.07 -1.61
CA ILE A 257 17.88 15.51 -1.41
C ILE A 257 17.12 16.01 -0.18
N LEU A 258 15.84 15.67 -0.05
CA LEU A 258 15.03 16.02 1.12
C LEU A 258 15.61 15.42 2.42
N ASN A 259 16.13 14.19 2.39
CA ASN A 259 16.84 13.61 3.53
C ASN A 259 18.09 14.44 3.89
N GLY A 260 18.86 14.88 2.90
CA GLY A 260 20.03 15.76 3.11
C GLY A 260 19.64 17.09 3.74
N LEU A 261 18.58 17.74 3.25
CA LEU A 261 18.07 18.98 3.83
C LEU A 261 17.54 18.79 5.26
N ALA A 262 16.91 17.65 5.56
CA ALA A 262 16.50 17.30 6.92
C ALA A 262 17.70 17.14 7.86
N TRP A 263 18.85 16.64 7.39
CA TRP A 263 20.09 16.62 8.16
C TRP A 263 20.61 18.04 8.46
N LEU A 264 20.52 18.97 7.51
CA LEU A 264 20.88 20.38 7.76
C LEU A 264 20.03 21.00 8.86
N VAL A 265 18.72 20.71 8.89
CA VAL A 265 17.82 21.13 9.97
C VAL A 265 18.23 20.49 11.30
N ARG A 266 18.51 19.18 11.29
CA ARG A 266 18.94 18.44 12.49
C ARG A 266 20.24 18.98 13.08
N TRP A 267 21.20 19.37 12.22
CA TRP A 267 22.45 20.03 12.62
C TRP A 267 22.29 21.51 12.95
N ARG A 268 21.06 22.04 12.90
CA ARG A 268 20.71 23.45 13.18
C ARG A 268 21.39 24.45 12.24
N LEU A 269 21.78 24.02 11.04
CA LEU A 269 22.30 24.90 9.99
C LEU A 269 21.19 25.75 9.35
N ILE A 270 19.96 25.24 9.37
CA ILE A 270 18.73 25.95 8.99
C ILE A 270 17.62 25.59 9.99
N PRO A 271 16.71 26.51 10.36
CA PRO A 271 15.72 26.25 11.40
C PRO A 271 14.56 25.36 10.94
N SER A 272 14.15 25.45 9.66
CA SER A 272 12.99 24.74 9.11
C SER A 272 13.04 24.71 7.57
N LEU A 273 12.40 23.71 6.96
CA LEU A 273 12.18 23.66 5.51
C LEU A 273 10.86 24.32 5.07
N THR A 274 9.99 24.73 6.00
CA THR A 274 8.66 25.30 5.68
C THR A 274 8.68 26.43 4.65
N PRO A 275 9.64 27.39 4.68
CA PRO A 275 9.68 28.46 3.68
C PRO A 275 9.85 27.94 2.24
N PHE A 276 10.44 26.76 2.06
CA PHE A 276 10.68 26.15 0.75
C PHE A 276 9.52 25.28 0.25
N ALA A 277 8.41 25.17 1.00
CA ALA A 277 7.26 24.37 0.61
C ALA A 277 6.69 24.70 -0.79
N PRO A 278 6.57 25.99 -1.21
CA PRO A 278 6.10 26.31 -2.56
C PRO A 278 7.05 25.80 -3.65
N LEU A 279 8.37 25.92 -3.43
CA LEU A 279 9.38 25.40 -4.35
C LEU A 279 9.29 23.88 -4.44
N PHE A 280 9.20 23.19 -3.31
CA PHE A 280 9.09 21.72 -3.31
C PHE A 280 7.83 21.25 -4.01
N HIS A 281 6.69 21.91 -3.76
CA HIS A 281 5.44 21.62 -4.44
C HIS A 281 5.54 21.81 -5.96
N TRP A 282 6.17 22.90 -6.42
CA TRP A 282 6.46 23.10 -7.83
C TRP A 282 7.35 21.99 -8.39
N THR A 283 8.46 21.66 -7.71
CA THR A 283 9.40 20.62 -8.14
C THR A 283 8.71 19.26 -8.24
N THR A 284 7.89 18.86 -7.26
CA THR A 284 7.14 17.59 -7.32
C THR A 284 6.10 17.56 -8.43
N ASN A 285 5.69 18.73 -8.95
CA ASN A 285 4.74 18.83 -10.05
C ASN A 285 5.41 18.75 -11.42
N VAL A 286 6.67 19.18 -11.53
CA VAL A 286 7.45 19.16 -12.77
C VAL A 286 8.26 17.86 -12.92
N VAL A 287 8.90 17.42 -11.84
CA VAL A 287 9.89 16.34 -11.85
C VAL A 287 9.22 15.02 -11.47
N ARG A 288 8.52 14.41 -12.43
CA ARG A 288 7.73 13.19 -12.24
C ARG A 288 8.11 12.12 -13.25
N TRP A 289 8.52 10.94 -12.77
CA TRP A 289 8.69 9.75 -13.61
C TRP A 289 8.51 8.48 -12.78
N GLY A 290 8.35 7.37 -13.48
CA GLY A 290 8.10 6.06 -12.88
C GLY A 290 6.68 5.60 -13.12
N GLU A 291 6.27 4.57 -12.39
CA GLU A 291 4.97 3.94 -12.55
C GLU A 291 3.86 4.77 -11.90
N HIS A 292 2.70 4.88 -12.55
CA HIS A 292 1.52 5.55 -11.99
C HIS A 292 0.82 4.68 -10.95
N ARG A 293 1.56 4.30 -9.89
CA ARG A 293 1.10 3.43 -8.82
C ARG A 293 1.63 3.90 -7.47
N GLY A 294 0.76 3.89 -6.47
CA GLY A 294 1.08 4.14 -5.08
C GLY A 294 0.77 2.91 -4.22
N GLY A 295 1.10 2.96 -2.94
CA GLY A 295 0.77 1.88 -2.04
C GLY A 295 1.00 2.19 -0.58
N MET A 296 0.64 1.25 0.27
CA MET A 296 0.88 1.26 1.70
C MET A 296 1.25 -0.15 2.16
N PHE A 297 2.07 -0.25 3.21
CA PHE A 297 2.22 -1.50 3.94
C PHE A 297 2.08 -1.26 5.44
N VAL A 298 1.65 -2.30 6.15
CA VAL A 298 1.70 -2.40 7.60
C VAL A 298 2.19 -3.80 7.92
N SER A 299 3.21 -3.90 8.78
CA SER A 299 3.82 -5.14 9.21
C SER A 299 3.86 -5.16 10.72
N ILE A 300 3.55 -6.32 11.30
CA ILE A 300 3.67 -6.55 12.72
C ILE A 300 4.55 -7.76 12.99
N GLU A 301 5.29 -7.70 14.08
CA GLU A 301 5.97 -8.86 14.67
C GLU A 301 5.37 -9.06 16.06
N GLY A 302 5.04 -10.30 16.40
CA GLY A 302 4.41 -10.63 17.68
C GLY A 302 4.61 -12.08 18.07
N SER A 303 3.98 -12.48 19.17
CA SER A 303 3.95 -13.87 19.62
C SER A 303 2.51 -14.35 19.76
N ASP A 304 2.26 -15.61 19.43
CA ASP A 304 0.97 -16.26 19.64
C ASP A 304 0.83 -16.83 21.08
N ARG A 305 -0.19 -17.65 21.30
CA ARG A 305 -0.46 -18.28 22.62
C ARG A 305 0.59 -19.31 23.00
N ASP A 306 1.26 -19.90 22.02
CA ASP A 306 2.30 -20.92 22.22
C ASP A 306 3.69 -20.28 22.33
N GLY A 307 3.76 -18.95 22.37
CA GLY A 307 5.00 -18.17 22.42
C GLY A 307 5.76 -18.12 21.10
N GLN A 308 5.22 -18.71 20.02
CA GLN A 308 5.90 -18.74 18.72
C GLN A 308 5.87 -17.36 18.08
N LYS A 309 7.01 -16.98 17.48
CA LYS A 309 7.13 -15.69 16.80
C LYS A 309 6.38 -15.72 15.47
N GLN A 310 5.52 -14.72 15.30
CA GLN A 310 4.72 -14.48 14.11
C GLN A 310 5.15 -13.15 13.50
N GLU A 311 5.42 -13.15 12.21
CA GLU A 311 5.55 -11.93 11.42
C GLU A 311 4.41 -11.93 10.39
N ARG A 312 3.68 -10.82 10.33
CA ARG A 312 2.57 -10.67 9.41
C ARG A 312 2.62 -9.30 8.76
N SER A 313 2.29 -9.23 7.49
CA SER A 313 2.27 -7.96 6.76
C SER A 313 1.06 -7.87 5.85
N TRP A 314 0.44 -6.71 5.82
CA TRP A 314 -0.64 -6.34 4.92
C TRP A 314 -0.14 -5.26 3.98
N HIS A 315 -0.52 -5.40 2.71
CA HIS A 315 -0.05 -4.56 1.62
C HIS A 315 -1.25 -4.03 0.84
N LEU A 316 -1.14 -2.78 0.42
CA LEU A 316 -2.10 -2.11 -0.45
C LEU A 316 -1.36 -1.51 -1.64
N LEU A 317 -1.89 -1.71 -2.84
CA LEU A 317 -1.48 -1.07 -4.08
C LEU A 317 -2.67 -0.30 -4.65
N ALA A 318 -2.45 0.93 -5.09
CA ALA A 318 -3.44 1.72 -5.81
C ALA A 318 -2.89 2.13 -7.17
N GLU A 319 -3.66 1.88 -8.22
CA GLU A 319 -3.30 2.24 -9.59
C GLU A 319 -3.94 3.56 -10.02
N GLY A 320 -3.23 4.30 -10.87
CA GLY A 320 -3.68 5.57 -11.41
C GLY A 320 -3.98 6.61 -10.31
N ASP A 321 -5.05 7.36 -10.54
CA ASP A 321 -5.43 8.53 -9.72
C ASP A 321 -6.21 8.18 -8.45
N VAL A 322 -6.34 6.88 -8.12
CA VAL A 322 -7.15 6.45 -6.97
C VAL A 322 -6.43 6.63 -5.65
N GLY A 323 -5.11 6.43 -5.60
CA GLY A 323 -4.33 6.50 -4.36
C GLY A 323 -4.61 7.75 -3.49
N PRO A 324 -4.68 8.96 -4.07
CA PRO A 324 -5.02 10.18 -3.35
C PRO A 324 -6.42 10.24 -2.69
N PHE A 325 -7.34 9.33 -3.02
CA PHE A 325 -8.66 9.21 -2.39
C PHE A 325 -8.65 8.42 -1.08
N ILE A 326 -7.66 7.53 -0.88
CA ILE A 326 -7.61 6.61 0.27
C ILE A 326 -7.73 7.32 1.62
N PRO A 327 -7.09 8.48 1.87
CA PRO A 327 -7.29 9.23 3.11
C PRO A 327 -8.76 9.57 3.38
N SER A 328 -9.51 9.97 2.35
CA SER A 328 -10.93 10.33 2.49
C SER A 328 -11.85 9.10 2.66
N MET A 329 -11.39 7.88 2.33
CA MET A 329 -12.17 6.66 2.45
C MET A 329 -12.47 6.27 3.91
N GLY A 330 -11.68 6.75 4.88
CA GLY A 330 -11.98 6.55 6.31
C GLY A 330 -13.31 7.20 6.72
N ILE A 331 -13.50 8.48 6.35
CA ILE A 331 -14.77 9.17 6.59
C ILE A 331 -15.89 8.57 5.74
N GLU A 332 -15.64 8.20 4.49
CA GLU A 332 -16.62 7.52 3.65
C GLU A 332 -17.16 6.25 4.34
N GLY A 333 -16.28 5.39 4.87
CA GLY A 333 -16.66 4.19 5.59
C GLY A 333 -17.53 4.48 6.81
N ILE A 334 -17.16 5.49 7.62
CA ILE A 334 -17.93 5.88 8.81
C ILE A 334 -19.32 6.38 8.41
N VAL A 335 -19.40 7.23 7.37
CA VAL A 335 -20.68 7.73 6.83
C VAL A 335 -21.56 6.58 6.34
N ARG A 336 -21.00 5.62 5.59
CA ARG A 336 -21.74 4.45 5.11
C ARG A 336 -22.29 3.59 6.26
N ARG A 337 -21.53 3.43 7.35
CA ARG A 337 -22.02 2.74 8.56
C ARG A 337 -23.17 3.49 9.22
N ILE A 338 -23.08 4.82 9.31
CA ILE A 338 -24.16 5.66 9.85
C ILE A 338 -25.45 5.50 9.03
N LEU A 339 -25.35 5.47 7.71
CA LEU A 339 -26.50 5.31 6.81
C LEU A 339 -27.23 3.97 6.97
N VAL A 340 -26.54 2.93 7.45
CA VAL A 340 -27.15 1.62 7.78
C VAL A 340 -27.45 1.46 9.28
N GLY A 341 -27.54 2.57 10.01
CA GLY A 341 -27.92 2.59 11.43
C GLY A 341 -26.80 2.27 12.43
N LYS A 342 -25.56 2.06 11.95
CA LYS A 342 -24.39 1.74 12.81
C LYS A 342 -23.60 3.01 13.14
N LYS A 343 -24.16 3.85 14.00
CA LYS A 343 -23.51 5.10 14.44
C LYS A 343 -22.31 4.82 15.37
N PRO A 344 -21.25 5.64 15.32
CA PRO A 344 -20.19 5.60 16.32
C PRO A 344 -20.71 5.86 17.74
N ALA A 345 -20.02 5.30 18.73
CA ALA A 345 -20.32 5.58 20.14
C ALA A 345 -19.95 7.03 20.50
N SER A 346 -20.79 7.66 21.32
CA SER A 346 -20.58 9.02 21.85
C SER A 346 -19.27 9.14 22.62
N GLY A 347 -18.65 10.32 22.56
CA GLY A 347 -17.32 10.58 23.11
C GLY A 347 -16.34 11.17 22.12
N ALA A 348 -15.16 11.58 22.61
CA ALA A 348 -14.13 12.23 21.82
C ALA A 348 -12.83 11.42 21.86
N ARG A 349 -12.34 11.00 20.69
CA ARG A 349 -11.19 10.10 20.57
C ARG A 349 -10.58 10.14 19.17
N ALA A 350 -9.42 9.49 19.00
CA ALA A 350 -8.96 9.12 17.67
C ALA A 350 -9.93 8.08 17.05
N ALA A 351 -10.18 8.16 15.74
CA ALA A 351 -11.15 7.33 15.03
C ALA A 351 -10.77 5.84 14.93
N THR A 352 -9.70 5.40 15.59
CA THR A 352 -8.99 4.14 15.34
C THR A 352 -9.86 2.90 15.44
N MET A 353 -10.94 2.93 16.23
CA MET A 353 -11.83 1.78 16.49
C MET A 353 -13.15 1.82 15.71
N ASP A 354 -13.35 2.79 14.83
CA ASP A 354 -14.67 3.08 14.26
C ASP A 354 -14.93 2.38 12.91
N LEU A 355 -13.93 1.70 12.34
CA LEU A 355 -14.02 0.84 11.15
C LEU A 355 -13.38 -0.52 11.36
N GLU A 356 -13.76 -1.48 10.53
CA GLU A 356 -13.08 -2.78 10.39
C GLU A 356 -12.51 -2.97 8.97
N LEU A 357 -11.64 -3.96 8.78
CA LEU A 357 -11.00 -4.18 7.47
C LEU A 357 -12.04 -4.47 6.37
N GLN A 358 -13.13 -5.15 6.72
CA GLN A 358 -14.24 -5.44 5.79
C GLN A 358 -14.96 -4.17 5.30
N ASP A 359 -14.99 -3.10 6.11
CA ASP A 359 -15.56 -1.83 5.69
C ASP A 359 -14.72 -1.21 4.56
N TYR A 360 -13.38 -1.30 4.68
CA TYR A 360 -12.46 -0.86 3.64
C TYR A 360 -12.46 -1.76 2.41
N GLU A 361 -12.53 -3.09 2.56
CA GLU A 361 -12.58 -4.04 1.44
C GLU A 361 -13.74 -3.71 0.48
N LYS A 362 -14.92 -3.38 1.01
CA LYS A 362 -16.09 -2.95 0.21
C LYS A 362 -15.87 -1.66 -0.56
N ILE A 363 -15.07 -0.75 -0.02
CA ILE A 363 -14.73 0.53 -0.67
C ILE A 363 -13.65 0.29 -1.73
N PHE A 364 -12.61 -0.48 -1.39
CA PHE A 364 -11.49 -0.78 -2.27
C PHE A 364 -11.93 -1.57 -3.52
N GLN A 365 -12.85 -2.51 -3.39
CA GLN A 365 -13.41 -3.29 -4.52
C GLN A 365 -14.03 -2.43 -5.63
N LYS A 366 -14.46 -1.19 -5.32
CA LYS A 366 -15.03 -0.27 -6.31
C LYS A 366 -13.97 0.51 -7.09
N HIS A 367 -12.70 0.30 -6.77
CA HIS A 367 -11.59 1.06 -7.33
C HIS A 367 -10.44 0.14 -7.73
N ALA A 368 -9.47 0.65 -8.49
CA ALA A 368 -8.23 -0.06 -8.80
C ALA A 368 -7.28 -0.06 -7.58
N ILE A 369 -7.76 -0.62 -6.47
CA ILE A 369 -7.03 -0.82 -5.21
C ILE A 369 -6.99 -2.32 -4.93
N TYR A 370 -5.78 -2.84 -4.74
CA TYR A 370 -5.53 -4.25 -4.46
C TYR A 370 -4.88 -4.38 -3.10
N THR A 371 -5.35 -5.34 -2.31
CA THR A 371 -4.85 -5.56 -0.95
C THR A 371 -4.64 -7.04 -0.68
N GLY A 372 -3.74 -7.37 0.25
CA GLY A 372 -3.64 -8.72 0.77
C GLY A 372 -2.54 -8.85 1.80
N GLN A 373 -2.43 -10.03 2.38
CA GLN A 373 -1.53 -10.29 3.50
C GLN A 373 -0.54 -11.43 3.25
N TYR A 374 0.59 -11.35 3.94
CA TYR A 374 1.55 -12.44 4.11
C TYR A 374 1.66 -12.79 5.58
N ASP A 375 1.72 -14.09 5.84
CA ASP A 375 1.96 -14.65 7.17
C ASP A 375 3.25 -15.47 7.12
N SER A 376 4.25 -15.10 7.94
CA SER A 376 5.45 -15.90 8.19
C SER A 376 5.45 -16.40 9.63
N ARG A 377 5.57 -17.73 9.78
CA ARG A 377 5.79 -18.38 11.07
C ARG A 377 7.29 -18.64 11.24
N SER A 378 7.89 -18.07 12.28
CA SER A 378 9.23 -18.48 12.71
C SER A 378 9.07 -19.71 13.61
N THR A 379 9.11 -20.89 13.02
CA THR A 379 9.03 -22.15 13.78
C THR A 379 10.41 -22.47 14.36
N ASN A 380 10.54 -22.45 15.67
CA ASN A 380 11.65 -23.11 16.36
C ASN A 380 11.47 -24.63 16.21
N GLY A 381 12.06 -25.21 15.17
CA GLY A 381 12.13 -26.67 14.96
C GLY A 381 10.89 -27.30 14.33
N PHE A 382 11.11 -28.01 13.22
CA PHE A 382 10.28 -29.11 12.68
C PHE A 382 8.78 -28.88 12.45
N SER A 383 8.40 -27.79 11.77
CA SER A 383 7.09 -27.72 11.08
C SER A 383 7.29 -27.31 9.62
N GLU A 384 6.61 -28.03 8.73
CA GLU A 384 6.54 -27.87 7.28
C GLU A 384 6.77 -26.42 6.76
N SER A 385 8.01 -26.06 6.44
CA SER A 385 8.38 -24.76 5.87
C SER A 385 7.71 -24.51 4.51
N LEU A 386 6.82 -23.52 4.40
CA LEU A 386 6.08 -23.17 3.16
C LEU A 386 6.94 -23.28 1.89
N SER A 387 6.35 -23.76 0.78
CA SER A 387 7.04 -23.82 -0.51
C SER A 387 7.51 -22.44 -0.99
N LEU A 388 8.44 -22.37 -1.95
CA LEU A 388 8.97 -21.09 -2.43
C LEU A 388 7.85 -20.20 -2.98
N TYR A 389 6.97 -20.81 -3.77
CA TYR A 389 5.80 -20.16 -4.34
C TYR A 389 4.77 -19.79 -3.26
N GLN A 390 4.52 -20.64 -2.25
CA GLN A 390 3.67 -20.29 -1.11
C GLN A 390 4.18 -19.04 -0.37
N GLN A 391 5.50 -18.95 -0.14
CA GLN A 391 6.10 -17.79 0.53
C GLN A 391 5.99 -16.50 -0.29
N LEU A 392 6.10 -16.59 -1.62
CA LEU A 392 6.07 -15.43 -2.51
C LEU A 392 4.64 -14.97 -2.87
N LEU A 393 3.71 -15.91 -2.99
CA LEU A 393 2.31 -15.63 -3.32
C LEU A 393 1.48 -15.27 -2.10
N GLY A 394 1.85 -15.68 -0.89
CA GLY A 394 1.08 -15.37 0.32
C GLY A 394 -0.37 -15.84 0.19
N GLN A 395 -1.33 -14.98 0.53
CA GLN A 395 -2.77 -15.31 0.35
C GLN A 395 -3.17 -15.66 -1.09
N ALA A 396 -2.46 -15.17 -2.11
CA ALA A 396 -2.79 -15.46 -3.51
C ALA A 396 -2.59 -16.95 -3.86
N TRP A 397 -1.79 -17.68 -3.08
CA TRP A 397 -1.62 -19.12 -3.22
C TRP A 397 -2.97 -19.87 -3.18
N ASN A 398 -3.86 -19.47 -2.25
CA ASN A 398 -5.14 -20.16 -2.03
C ASN A 398 -6.13 -19.99 -3.19
N TYR A 399 -5.89 -19.02 -4.08
CA TYR A 399 -6.73 -18.73 -5.25
C TYR A 399 -6.15 -19.30 -6.54
N LEU A 400 -4.98 -19.97 -6.49
CA LEU A 400 -4.44 -20.65 -7.66
C LEU A 400 -5.27 -21.91 -7.98
N PRO A 401 -5.37 -22.30 -9.26
CA PRO A 401 -5.92 -23.60 -9.65
C PRO A 401 -5.22 -24.76 -8.95
N GLN A 402 -5.94 -25.86 -8.73
CA GLN A 402 -5.45 -26.99 -7.94
C GLN A 402 -4.21 -27.62 -8.57
N SER A 403 -4.16 -27.74 -9.89
CA SER A 403 -2.99 -28.31 -10.58
C SER A 403 -1.71 -27.49 -10.35
N LEU A 404 -1.81 -26.16 -10.28
CA LEU A 404 -0.70 -25.27 -9.96
C LEU A 404 -0.29 -25.41 -8.48
N GLN A 405 -1.26 -25.47 -7.58
CA GLN A 405 -0.97 -25.66 -6.15
C GLN A 405 -0.25 -26.99 -5.91
N VAL A 406 -0.68 -28.07 -6.57
CA VAL A 406 -0.04 -29.39 -6.47
C VAL A 406 1.38 -29.33 -7.01
N LEU A 407 1.59 -28.79 -8.22
CA LEU A 407 2.91 -28.75 -8.86
C LEU A 407 3.93 -27.93 -8.06
N HIS A 408 3.50 -26.80 -7.51
CA HIS A 408 4.35 -25.91 -6.70
C HIS A 408 4.34 -26.24 -5.21
N SER A 409 3.72 -27.36 -4.82
CA SER A 409 3.78 -27.88 -3.46
C SER A 409 5.11 -28.61 -3.22
N LYS A 410 5.32 -29.05 -1.97
CA LYS A 410 6.56 -29.74 -1.58
C LYS A 410 6.66 -31.18 -2.07
N ASN A 411 5.55 -31.75 -2.53
CA ASN A 411 5.44 -33.20 -2.71
C ASN A 411 5.76 -33.65 -4.13
N VAL A 412 5.90 -32.72 -5.08
CA VAL A 412 6.11 -33.05 -6.49
C VAL A 412 7.59 -32.99 -6.83
N VAL A 413 8.17 -34.14 -7.14
CA VAL A 413 9.59 -34.28 -7.50
C VAL A 413 9.78 -34.35 -9.02
N LYS A 414 8.78 -34.89 -9.74
CA LYS A 414 8.87 -35.15 -11.18
C LYS A 414 7.51 -35.03 -11.86
N VAL A 415 7.50 -34.34 -12.99
CA VAL A 415 6.33 -34.20 -13.88
C VAL A 415 6.73 -34.46 -15.33
N VAL A 416 5.81 -34.99 -16.12
CA VAL A 416 6.03 -35.33 -17.53
C VAL A 416 4.87 -34.83 -18.40
N GLY A 417 5.15 -34.59 -19.67
CA GLY A 417 4.12 -34.22 -20.64
C GLY A 417 4.71 -33.92 -22.01
N VAL A 418 4.05 -33.03 -22.75
CA VAL A 418 4.44 -32.67 -24.12
C VAL A 418 4.42 -31.16 -24.32
N ALA A 419 5.33 -30.67 -25.16
CA ALA A 419 5.39 -29.27 -25.56
C ALA A 419 5.57 -29.10 -27.07
N GLN A 420 5.11 -27.95 -27.55
CA GLN A 420 5.48 -27.42 -28.85
C GLN A 420 6.58 -26.36 -28.63
N VAL A 421 7.64 -26.45 -29.43
CA VAL A 421 8.82 -25.57 -29.34
C VAL A 421 9.02 -24.86 -30.67
N GLU A 422 9.18 -23.54 -30.60
CA GLU A 422 9.51 -22.64 -31.70
C GLU A 422 10.78 -21.86 -31.34
N ARG A 423 11.74 -21.80 -32.25
CA ARG A 423 12.96 -20.98 -32.09
C ARG A 423 12.95 -19.78 -33.00
N GLY A 424 13.65 -18.73 -32.57
CA GLY A 424 14.06 -17.64 -33.44
C GLY A 424 14.81 -18.10 -34.68
N THR A 425 14.60 -17.42 -35.80
CA THR A 425 15.24 -17.71 -37.07
C THR A 425 16.61 -17.04 -37.20
N ASN A 426 16.87 -15.96 -36.45
CA ASN A 426 18.07 -15.13 -36.51
C ASN A 426 19.32 -15.82 -35.93
N ILE A 427 20.51 -15.55 -36.50
CA ILE A 427 21.78 -16.18 -36.07
C ILE A 427 22.05 -15.94 -34.57
N ILE A 428 21.88 -14.70 -34.10
CA ILE A 428 22.08 -14.35 -32.68
C ILE A 428 21.12 -15.14 -31.79
N SER A 429 19.85 -15.30 -32.19
CA SER A 429 18.87 -16.10 -31.44
C SER A 429 19.28 -17.58 -31.36
N ARG A 430 19.86 -18.13 -32.43
CA ARG A 430 20.38 -19.51 -32.45
C ARG A 430 21.61 -19.66 -31.55
N CYS A 431 22.52 -18.69 -31.53
CA CYS A 431 23.67 -18.67 -30.63
C CYS A 431 23.24 -18.63 -29.16
N ILE A 432 22.31 -17.73 -28.81
CA ILE A 432 21.75 -17.66 -27.44
C ILE A 432 21.07 -18.98 -27.08
N ALA A 433 20.25 -19.53 -27.99
CA ALA A 433 19.58 -20.81 -27.75
C ALA A 433 20.57 -21.97 -27.57
N MET A 434 21.72 -21.95 -28.25
CA MET A 434 22.78 -22.93 -28.09
C MET A 434 23.52 -22.76 -26.76
N LEU A 435 23.86 -21.52 -26.39
CA LEU A 435 24.57 -21.20 -25.14
C LEU A 435 23.74 -21.54 -23.90
N VAL A 436 22.43 -21.25 -23.93
CA VAL A 436 21.50 -21.58 -22.82
C VAL A 436 21.07 -23.05 -22.86
N GLY A 437 21.23 -23.73 -24.00
CA GLY A 437 20.84 -25.13 -24.16
C GLY A 437 19.34 -25.35 -24.40
N PHE A 438 18.63 -24.37 -24.97
CA PHE A 438 17.20 -24.50 -25.28
C PHE A 438 16.94 -25.67 -26.25
N PRO A 439 15.74 -26.29 -26.26
CA PRO A 439 15.39 -27.40 -27.15
C PRO A 439 15.27 -27.00 -28.62
N LYS A 440 15.44 -27.95 -29.55
CA LYS A 440 15.20 -27.73 -31.00
C LYS A 440 13.70 -27.52 -31.26
N SER A 441 13.36 -26.78 -32.31
CA SER A 441 11.96 -26.61 -32.72
C SER A 441 11.31 -27.96 -33.05
N GLY A 442 10.05 -28.14 -32.67
CA GLY A 442 9.32 -29.39 -32.88
C GLY A 442 7.90 -29.34 -32.33
N LYS A 443 7.02 -30.19 -32.86
CA LYS A 443 5.68 -30.44 -32.33
C LYS A 443 5.69 -31.71 -31.48
N ASN A 444 4.91 -31.74 -30.39
CA ASN A 444 4.78 -32.90 -29.49
C ASN A 444 6.13 -33.40 -28.93
N VAL A 445 7.01 -32.48 -28.54
CA VAL A 445 8.29 -32.80 -27.92
C VAL A 445 8.03 -33.32 -26.50
N PRO A 446 8.48 -34.54 -26.12
CA PRO A 446 8.37 -35.02 -24.75
C PRO A 446 9.12 -34.11 -23.79
N VAL A 447 8.46 -33.73 -22.69
CA VAL A 447 9.03 -32.87 -21.65
C VAL A 447 9.00 -33.59 -20.31
N GLN A 448 10.11 -33.52 -19.60
CA GLN A 448 10.22 -33.92 -18.21
C GLN A 448 10.76 -32.74 -17.41
N VAL A 449 10.12 -32.43 -16.29
CA VAL A 449 10.62 -31.44 -15.33
C VAL A 449 10.85 -32.13 -14.00
N VAL A 450 12.04 -31.95 -13.44
CA VAL A 450 12.43 -32.47 -12.14
C VAL A 450 12.67 -31.29 -11.21
N PHE A 451 12.02 -31.31 -10.05
CA PHE A 451 12.15 -30.32 -9.00
C PHE A 451 12.98 -30.90 -7.87
N GLN A 452 14.17 -30.33 -7.64
CA GLN A 452 15.04 -30.68 -6.53
C GLN A 452 15.05 -29.53 -5.54
N ARG A 453 14.41 -29.72 -4.39
CA ARG A 453 14.33 -28.71 -3.35
C ARG A 453 15.54 -28.81 -2.44
N GLU A 454 16.18 -27.67 -2.18
CA GLU A 454 17.27 -27.56 -1.22
C GLU A 454 16.91 -26.54 -0.12
N THR A 455 17.76 -26.40 0.89
CA THR A 455 17.51 -25.56 2.08
C THR A 455 17.20 -24.11 1.72
N ASN A 456 17.79 -23.58 0.64
CA ASN A 456 17.73 -22.16 0.29
C ASN A 456 17.07 -21.87 -1.08
N GLY A 457 16.55 -22.89 -1.76
CA GLY A 457 16.05 -22.73 -3.13
C GLY A 457 15.56 -24.03 -3.75
N GLU A 458 15.26 -23.95 -5.04
CA GLU A 458 14.76 -25.06 -5.84
C GLU A 458 15.57 -25.13 -7.14
N LEU A 459 16.23 -26.27 -7.40
CA LEU A 459 16.85 -26.58 -8.68
C LEU A 459 15.80 -27.20 -9.61
N TRP A 460 15.55 -26.53 -10.72
CA TRP A 460 14.59 -26.94 -11.73
C TRP A 460 15.35 -27.48 -12.93
N THR A 461 15.24 -28.78 -13.21
CA THR A 461 15.86 -29.39 -14.39
C THR A 461 14.79 -29.74 -15.41
N ARG A 462 14.87 -29.14 -16.60
CA ARG A 462 13.90 -29.31 -17.69
C ARG A 462 14.57 -30.07 -18.82
N THR A 463 14.01 -31.22 -19.18
CA THR A 463 14.50 -32.09 -20.26
C THR A 463 13.46 -32.15 -21.37
N PHE A 464 13.83 -31.69 -22.55
CA PHE A 464 13.02 -31.68 -23.77
C PHE A 464 13.67 -32.62 -24.79
N ALA A 465 13.03 -33.74 -25.07
CA ALA A 465 13.66 -34.87 -25.77
C ALA A 465 15.04 -35.19 -25.18
N ASN A 466 16.13 -34.96 -25.93
CA ASN A 466 17.49 -35.32 -25.53
C ASN A 466 18.32 -34.12 -25.03
N LYS A 467 17.69 -32.98 -24.74
CA LYS A 467 18.36 -31.76 -24.27
C LYS A 467 17.82 -31.35 -22.91
N SER A 468 18.73 -31.15 -21.96
CA SER A 468 18.42 -30.72 -20.61
C SER A 468 19.08 -29.37 -20.32
N PHE A 469 18.37 -28.53 -19.58
CA PHE A 469 18.90 -27.31 -18.99
C PHE A 469 18.29 -27.12 -17.60
N SER A 470 18.98 -26.39 -16.74
CA SER A 470 18.55 -26.19 -15.35
C SER A 470 18.55 -24.72 -14.96
N SER A 471 17.66 -24.35 -14.05
CA SER A 471 17.72 -23.08 -13.32
C SER A 471 17.67 -23.28 -11.83
N TRP A 472 18.27 -22.32 -11.13
CA TRP A 472 18.19 -22.23 -9.70
C TRP A 472 17.21 -21.13 -9.29
N GLN A 473 16.19 -21.47 -8.52
CA GLN A 473 15.16 -20.56 -8.06
C GLN A 473 15.27 -20.28 -6.56
N THR A 474 15.23 -19.01 -6.18
CA THR A 474 15.29 -18.58 -4.78
C THR A 474 14.33 -17.43 -4.50
N LYS A 475 14.06 -17.19 -3.22
CA LYS A 475 13.34 -15.99 -2.79
C LYS A 475 14.29 -14.79 -2.84
N GLY A 476 13.89 -13.74 -3.53
CA GLY A 476 14.66 -12.49 -3.58
C GLY A 476 14.71 -11.78 -2.24
N SER A 477 15.79 -11.03 -2.01
CA SER A 477 16.02 -10.25 -0.80
C SER A 477 16.45 -8.82 -1.14
N GLY A 478 16.38 -7.92 -0.14
CA GLY A 478 16.80 -6.52 -0.29
C GLY A 478 16.05 -5.81 -1.42
N ARG A 479 16.77 -5.40 -2.48
CA ARG A 479 16.18 -4.71 -3.65
C ARG A 479 15.31 -5.61 -4.53
N SER A 480 15.43 -6.92 -4.37
CA SER A 480 14.63 -7.92 -5.07
C SER A 480 13.66 -8.64 -4.14
N ASP A 481 13.42 -8.09 -2.94
CA ASP A 481 12.38 -8.62 -2.05
C ASP A 481 11.04 -8.71 -2.79
N ARG A 482 10.30 -9.80 -2.53
CA ARG A 482 9.05 -10.19 -3.21
C ARG A 482 9.19 -10.61 -4.68
N LEU A 483 10.40 -10.86 -5.17
CA LEU A 483 10.64 -11.46 -6.48
C LEU A 483 11.10 -12.91 -6.33
N LEU A 484 10.69 -13.77 -7.27
CA LEU A 484 11.31 -15.06 -7.53
C LEU A 484 12.60 -14.80 -8.31
N MET A 485 13.75 -15.16 -7.76
CA MET A 485 15.03 -15.02 -8.44
C MET A 485 15.35 -16.32 -9.16
N GLU A 486 15.36 -16.30 -10.49
CA GLU A 486 15.69 -17.45 -11.32
C GLU A 486 17.04 -17.24 -12.03
N GLN A 487 18.01 -18.10 -11.72
CA GLN A 487 19.36 -18.05 -12.26
C GLN A 487 19.55 -19.10 -13.35
N PHE A 488 20.06 -18.67 -14.51
CA PHE A 488 20.48 -19.50 -15.64
C PHE A 488 21.92 -19.13 -16.01
N GLY A 489 22.88 -19.96 -15.60
CA GLY A 489 24.31 -19.67 -15.82
C GLY A 489 24.69 -18.29 -15.28
N PRO A 490 25.21 -17.36 -16.12
CA PRO A 490 25.61 -16.03 -15.68
C PRO A 490 24.45 -15.05 -15.54
N PHE A 491 23.24 -15.41 -15.98
CA PHE A 491 22.06 -14.56 -15.93
C PHE A 491 21.23 -14.85 -14.68
N THR A 492 20.68 -13.82 -14.05
CA THR A 492 19.66 -13.97 -13.02
C THR A 492 18.51 -13.02 -13.29
N PHE A 493 17.28 -13.54 -13.29
CA PHE A 493 16.07 -12.77 -13.51
C PHE A 493 15.26 -12.69 -12.22
N GLY A 494 14.85 -11.50 -11.82
CA GLY A 494 13.89 -11.29 -10.75
C GLY A 494 12.49 -11.20 -11.33
N LEU A 495 11.67 -12.21 -11.07
CA LEU A 495 10.32 -12.40 -11.60
C LEU A 495 9.28 -12.08 -10.51
N ALA A 496 8.31 -11.23 -10.84
CA ALA A 496 7.13 -11.03 -10.02
C ALA A 496 6.06 -12.07 -10.37
N LEU A 497 5.50 -12.72 -9.35
CA LEU A 497 4.42 -13.68 -9.49
C LEU A 497 3.07 -12.94 -9.42
N VAL A 498 2.33 -12.92 -10.54
CA VAL A 498 1.08 -12.15 -10.69
C VAL A 498 -0.05 -13.07 -11.11
N THR A 499 -1.17 -13.04 -10.41
CA THR A 499 -2.34 -13.88 -10.71
C THR A 499 -3.37 -13.07 -11.49
N ILE A 500 -3.66 -13.47 -12.73
CA ILE A 500 -4.63 -12.82 -13.61
C ILE A 500 -5.58 -13.88 -14.16
N ALA A 501 -6.88 -13.77 -13.86
CA ALA A 501 -7.91 -14.68 -14.39
C ALA A 501 -7.56 -16.18 -14.27
N GLY A 502 -7.07 -16.60 -13.10
CA GLY A 502 -6.68 -17.99 -12.83
C GLY A 502 -5.34 -18.43 -13.42
N LYS A 503 -4.62 -17.53 -14.10
CA LYS A 503 -3.26 -17.77 -14.61
C LYS A 503 -2.22 -17.15 -13.70
N LEU A 504 -1.10 -17.84 -13.51
CA LEU A 504 0.07 -17.33 -12.82
C LEU A 504 1.07 -16.79 -13.84
N HIS A 505 1.18 -15.48 -13.94
CA HIS A 505 2.15 -14.78 -14.79
C HIS A 505 3.46 -14.54 -14.05
N LEU A 506 4.58 -14.74 -14.74
CA LEU A 506 5.93 -14.47 -14.24
C LEU A 506 6.49 -13.23 -14.96
N ILE A 507 6.40 -12.06 -14.33
CA ILE A 507 6.76 -10.80 -14.96
C ILE A 507 8.19 -10.41 -14.59
N VAL A 508 9.07 -10.23 -15.57
CA VAL A 508 10.46 -9.78 -15.34
C VAL A 508 10.48 -8.36 -14.78
N ARG A 509 11.12 -8.17 -13.61
CA ARG A 509 11.26 -6.88 -12.92
C ARG A 509 12.69 -6.43 -12.73
N SER A 510 13.62 -7.36 -12.73
CA SER A 510 15.04 -7.06 -12.73
C SER A 510 15.81 -8.19 -13.40
N TRP A 511 17.02 -7.88 -13.84
CA TRP A 511 17.93 -8.90 -14.32
C TRP A 511 19.37 -8.48 -14.03
N THR A 512 20.24 -9.48 -13.91
CA THR A 512 21.67 -9.32 -13.70
C THR A 512 22.45 -10.21 -14.67
N LEU A 513 23.67 -9.79 -14.97
CA LEU A 513 24.66 -10.57 -15.69
C LEU A 513 25.94 -10.60 -14.84
N PHE A 514 26.43 -11.78 -14.48
CA PHE A 514 27.54 -11.97 -13.53
C PHE A 514 27.33 -11.20 -12.20
N GLY A 515 26.08 -11.12 -11.73
CA GLY A 515 25.70 -10.39 -10.52
C GLY A 515 25.55 -8.88 -10.68
N ILE A 516 25.92 -8.30 -11.82
CA ILE A 516 25.77 -6.86 -12.10
C ILE A 516 24.36 -6.59 -12.60
N ARG A 517 23.63 -5.71 -11.93
CA ARG A 517 22.27 -5.32 -12.33
C ARG A 517 22.30 -4.45 -13.59
N LEU A 518 21.56 -4.87 -14.61
CA LEU A 518 21.48 -4.19 -15.89
C LEU A 518 20.16 -3.42 -16.06
N PRO A 519 20.12 -2.38 -16.92
CA PRO A 519 18.89 -1.68 -17.28
C PRO A 519 17.83 -2.64 -17.82
N THR A 520 16.57 -2.49 -17.37
CA THR A 520 15.47 -3.37 -17.79
C THR A 520 15.11 -3.21 -19.27
N CYS A 521 15.43 -2.07 -19.90
CA CYS A 521 15.23 -1.88 -21.34
C CYS A 521 16.08 -2.82 -22.21
N LEU A 522 17.15 -3.39 -21.64
CA LEU A 522 18.04 -4.35 -22.30
C LEU A 522 17.68 -5.81 -21.96
N SER A 523 16.71 -6.04 -21.06
CA SER A 523 16.36 -7.41 -20.69
C SER A 523 15.61 -8.09 -21.84
N PRO A 524 15.79 -9.41 -22.02
CA PRO A 524 14.78 -10.22 -22.68
C PRO A 524 13.41 -9.99 -22.05
N HIS A 525 12.36 -10.03 -22.86
CA HIS A 525 10.97 -9.86 -22.46
C HIS A 525 10.09 -10.88 -23.19
N GLY A 526 8.85 -11.03 -22.75
CA GLY A 526 7.89 -11.93 -23.37
C GLY A 526 6.85 -12.40 -22.36
N ASP A 527 5.97 -13.29 -22.83
CA ASP A 527 4.87 -13.81 -22.03
C ASP A 527 5.26 -15.13 -21.34
N PHE A 528 5.22 -15.10 -20.01
CA PHE A 528 5.46 -16.27 -19.16
C PHE A 528 4.25 -16.46 -18.29
N TYR A 529 3.50 -17.55 -18.49
CA TYR A 529 2.38 -17.86 -17.61
C TYR A 529 2.10 -19.35 -17.52
N GLU A 530 1.53 -19.72 -16.39
CA GLU A 530 1.11 -21.07 -16.03
C GLU A 530 -0.39 -21.03 -15.72
N PHE A 531 -1.12 -22.07 -16.10
CA PHE A 531 -2.57 -22.12 -15.95
C PHE A 531 -3.08 -23.56 -15.94
N GLU A 532 -4.33 -23.74 -15.55
CA GLU A 532 -4.99 -25.04 -15.63
C GLU A 532 -5.89 -25.12 -16.86
N HIS A 533 -5.84 -26.25 -17.56
CA HIS A 533 -6.77 -26.59 -18.62
C HIS A 533 -7.09 -28.08 -18.56
N ASP A 534 -8.37 -28.43 -18.49
CA ASP A 534 -8.85 -29.82 -18.35
C ASP A 534 -8.18 -30.59 -17.20
N GLY A 535 -7.98 -29.93 -16.05
CA GLY A 535 -7.35 -30.49 -14.86
C GLY A 535 -5.83 -30.72 -14.99
N ARG A 536 -5.22 -30.30 -16.11
CA ARG A 536 -3.77 -30.41 -16.35
C ARG A 536 -3.09 -29.08 -16.12
N PHE A 537 -1.84 -29.16 -15.64
CA PHE A 537 -0.97 -28.00 -15.59
C PHE A 537 -0.50 -27.66 -17.01
N CYS A 538 -0.74 -26.43 -17.44
CA CYS A 538 -0.31 -25.89 -18.72
C CYS A 538 0.66 -24.73 -18.51
N PHE A 539 1.62 -24.60 -19.42
CA PHE A 539 2.62 -23.54 -19.37
C PHE A 539 2.81 -22.92 -20.75
N HIS A 540 3.11 -21.63 -20.74
CA HIS A 540 3.52 -20.86 -21.90
C HIS A 540 4.74 -20.02 -21.52
N VAL A 541 5.83 -20.21 -22.26
CA VAL A 541 7.06 -19.45 -22.08
C VAL A 541 7.47 -18.89 -23.42
N GLU A 542 7.53 -17.57 -23.49
CA GLU A 542 8.00 -16.84 -24.64
C GLU A 542 9.14 -15.90 -24.23
N ILE A 543 10.29 -16.06 -24.88
CA ILE A 543 11.46 -15.20 -24.68
C ILE A 543 11.75 -14.51 -26.01
N LYS A 544 11.68 -13.18 -25.98
CA LYS A 544 11.99 -12.26 -27.06
C LYS A 544 13.00 -11.23 -26.58
N HIS A 545 13.67 -10.58 -27.52
CA HIS A 545 14.49 -9.40 -27.26
C HIS A 545 14.17 -8.34 -28.30
N THR A 546 14.11 -7.07 -27.89
CA THR A 546 13.67 -5.95 -28.76
C THR A 546 14.42 -5.88 -30.09
N LEU A 547 15.73 -6.14 -30.08
CA LEU A 547 16.57 -6.07 -31.28
C LEU A 547 16.63 -7.36 -32.10
N ILE A 548 16.42 -8.52 -31.47
CA ILE A 548 16.72 -9.84 -32.09
C ILE A 548 15.42 -10.58 -32.44
N GLY A 549 14.28 -10.12 -31.93
CA GLY A 549 12.99 -10.78 -32.08
C GLY A 549 12.86 -11.99 -31.17
N LEU A 550 12.15 -13.01 -31.62
CA LEU A 550 11.94 -14.25 -30.89
C LEU A 550 13.26 -14.98 -30.65
N ILE A 551 13.52 -15.40 -29.41
CA ILE A 551 14.63 -16.29 -29.06
C ILE A 551 14.10 -17.72 -29.01
N VAL A 552 13.11 -17.96 -28.14
CA VAL A 552 12.43 -19.25 -28.01
C VAL A 552 11.00 -19.02 -27.52
N ARG A 553 10.07 -19.83 -28.03
CA ARG A 553 8.73 -19.98 -27.48
C ARG A 553 8.47 -21.45 -27.28
N TYR A 554 7.96 -21.82 -26.13
CA TYR A 554 7.45 -23.17 -25.93
C TYR A 554 6.21 -23.15 -25.04
N HIS A 555 5.26 -24.00 -25.37
CA HIS A 555 4.03 -24.18 -24.60
C HIS A 555 3.63 -25.65 -24.59
N GLY A 556 2.96 -26.08 -23.54
CA GLY A 556 2.65 -27.48 -23.34
C GLY A 556 1.85 -27.74 -22.08
N TRP A 557 1.72 -29.01 -21.75
CA TRP A 557 1.09 -29.46 -20.51
C TRP A 557 1.97 -30.49 -19.80
N LEU A 558 1.83 -30.58 -18.48
CA LEU A 558 2.53 -31.51 -17.60
C LEU A 558 1.53 -32.18 -16.65
N MET A 559 1.84 -33.41 -16.26
CA MET A 559 1.14 -34.15 -15.23
C MET A 559 2.15 -34.75 -14.24
N PRO A 560 1.83 -34.81 -12.93
CA PRO A 560 2.62 -35.57 -11.97
C PRO A 560 2.77 -37.02 -12.42
N THR A 561 3.99 -37.55 -12.35
CA THR A 561 4.19 -39.00 -12.41
C THR A 561 3.67 -39.60 -11.10
N VAL A 562 2.69 -40.50 -11.20
CA VAL A 562 2.14 -41.29 -10.08
C VAL A 562 3.22 -42.14 -9.44
#